data_AF-A0AAD6WT53-F1
#
_entry.id   AF-A0AAD6WT53-F1
#
_cell.length_a   1.000
_cell.length_b   1.000
_cell.length_c   1.000
_cell.angle_alpha   90.00
_cell.angle_beta   90.00
_cell.angle_gamma   90.00
#
_symmetry.space_group_name_H-M   'P 1'
#
loop_
_entity.id
_entity.type
_entity.pdbx_description
1 polymer ?
#
loop_
_entity_poly.entity_id
_entity_poly.type
_entity_poly.pdbx_seq_one_letter_code
_entity_poly.pdbx_strand_id
1 'polypeptide(L)'
;LLNETELDKLLIETLKAGKDESGKRLRLYGPVYVDTPAAKVVFHGACKNAGKHTAIAGAAVYFGNNSPKTQSLRCWGNQANTRADLIGLFWAIKSSPLRKSLEISMRSEYAIRSVVCYATKNETCGWTCPNGDILKIILHWIKVRAAPIRFIHLKS
;
A
#
# COMPACT_ATOMS: atom_id res chain seq x y z
N LEU A 1 25.14 -30.64 -31.37
CA LEU A 1 23.91 -30.05 -30.79
C LEU A 1 23.85 -30.52 -29.35
N LEU A 2 24.20 -29.67 -28.39
CA LEU A 2 24.05 -30.00 -26.97
C LEU A 2 22.55 -30.00 -26.67
N ASN A 3 21.99 -31.14 -26.31
CA ASN A 3 20.60 -31.22 -25.85
C ASN A 3 20.50 -30.48 -24.51
N GLU A 4 19.66 -29.43 -24.46
CA GLU A 4 19.33 -28.75 -23.21
C GLU A 4 18.75 -29.75 -22.22
N THR A 5 19.34 -29.79 -21.03
CA THR A 5 18.85 -30.66 -19.95
C THR A 5 17.55 -30.10 -19.38
N GLU A 6 16.75 -30.92 -18.70
CA GLU A 6 15.56 -30.44 -17.98
C GLU A 6 15.89 -29.37 -16.94
N LEU A 7 17.10 -29.40 -16.37
CA LEU A 7 17.59 -28.37 -15.45
C LEU A 7 17.81 -27.02 -16.15
N ASP A 8 18.34 -27.04 -17.38
CA ASP A 8 18.54 -25.82 -18.18
C ASP A 8 17.20 -25.17 -18.53
N LYS A 9 16.18 -25.97 -18.86
CA LYS A 9 14.81 -25.48 -19.12
C LYS A 9 14.22 -24.81 -17.88
N LEU A 10 14.29 -25.48 -16.72
CA LEU A 10 13.82 -24.93 -15.44
C LEU A 10 14.54 -23.62 -15.05
N LEU A 11 15.86 -23.54 -15.29
CA LEU A 11 16.64 -22.33 -15.04
C LEU A 11 16.21 -21.19 -15.97
N ILE A 12 16.07 -21.47 -17.27
CA ILE A 12 15.63 -20.49 -18.27
C ILE A 12 14.21 -19.99 -17.94
N GLU A 13 13.29 -20.88 -17.57
CA GLU A 13 11.93 -20.53 -17.14
C GLU A 13 11.93 -19.65 -15.90
N THR A 14 12.73 -20.01 -14.89
CA THR A 14 12.89 -19.22 -13.66
C THR A 14 13.43 -17.82 -13.97
N LEU A 15 14.44 -17.71 -14.84
CA LEU A 15 15.01 -16.43 -15.27
C LEU A 15 14.01 -15.60 -16.07
N LYS A 16 13.19 -16.22 -16.93
CA LYS A 16 12.13 -15.55 -17.70
C LYS A 16 11.02 -15.04 -16.78
N ALA A 17 10.52 -15.85 -15.85
CA ALA A 17 9.53 -15.44 -14.85
C ALA A 17 10.07 -14.31 -13.95
N GLY A 18 11.38 -14.33 -13.65
CA GLY A 18 12.08 -13.26 -12.96
C GLY A 18 12.08 -11.92 -13.70
N LYS A 19 11.89 -11.90 -15.03
CA LYS A 19 11.91 -10.67 -15.85
C LYS A 19 10.53 -10.08 -16.14
N ASP A 20 9.44 -10.80 -15.87
CA ASP A 20 8.07 -10.31 -16.12
C ASP A 20 7.58 -9.37 -15.01
N GLU A 21 8.13 -8.16 -14.99
CA GLU A 21 7.73 -7.12 -14.03
C GLU A 21 6.27 -6.68 -14.19
N SER A 22 5.74 -6.71 -15.41
CA SER A 22 4.35 -6.34 -15.70
C SER A 22 3.37 -7.35 -15.12
N GLY A 23 3.59 -8.65 -15.34
CA GLY A 23 2.77 -9.71 -14.76
C GLY A 23 2.85 -9.75 -13.23
N LYS A 24 4.04 -9.52 -12.65
CA LYS A 24 4.19 -9.39 -11.19
C LYS A 24 3.39 -8.22 -10.63
N ARG A 25 3.46 -7.04 -11.27
CA ARG A 25 2.68 -5.86 -10.87
C ARG A 25 1.18 -6.12 -10.99
N LEU A 26 0.74 -6.76 -12.07
CA LEU A 26 -0.68 -7.10 -12.26
C LEU A 26 -1.17 -8.11 -11.22
N ARG A 27 -0.36 -9.11 -10.87
CA ARG A 27 -0.68 -10.10 -9.82
C ARG A 27 -0.80 -9.44 -8.43
N LEU A 28 0.08 -8.47 -8.15
CA LEU A 28 0.16 -7.78 -6.87
C LEU A 28 -0.94 -6.72 -6.70
N TYR A 29 -1.10 -5.83 -7.69
CA TYR A 29 -1.97 -4.65 -7.61
C TYR A 29 -3.30 -4.78 -8.34
N GLY A 30 -3.52 -5.86 -9.10
CA GLY A 30 -4.74 -6.05 -9.89
C GLY A 30 -4.81 -5.17 -11.15
N PRO A 31 -5.79 -5.45 -12.03
CA PRO A 31 -6.01 -4.66 -13.24
C PRO A 31 -6.73 -3.34 -12.93
N VAL A 32 -6.43 -2.32 -13.71
CA VAL A 32 -7.18 -1.05 -13.75
C VAL A 32 -7.92 -0.99 -15.08
N TYR A 33 -9.20 -0.67 -15.04
CA TYR A 33 -10.07 -0.61 -16.23
C TYR A 33 -11.00 0.61 -16.24
N VAL A 34 -10.97 1.44 -15.20
CA VAL A 34 -11.73 2.70 -15.12
C VAL A 34 -10.77 3.82 -14.73
N ASP A 35 -10.76 4.92 -15.49
CA ASP A 35 -10.10 6.15 -15.08
C ASP A 35 -11.10 7.31 -15.06
N THR A 36 -11.08 8.08 -13.99
CA THR A 36 -12.04 9.14 -13.67
C THR A 36 -11.28 10.33 -13.07
N PRO A 37 -11.88 11.52 -13.00
CA PRO A 37 -11.31 12.61 -12.23
C PRO A 37 -11.03 12.17 -10.79
N ALA A 38 -9.79 12.33 -10.33
CA ALA A 38 -9.36 11.76 -9.07
C ALA A 38 -9.98 12.47 -7.86
N ALA A 39 -10.46 11.69 -6.88
CA ALA A 39 -10.76 12.23 -5.57
C ALA A 39 -9.44 12.43 -4.80
N LYS A 40 -9.25 13.63 -4.26
CA LYS A 40 -8.06 13.98 -3.48
C LYS A 40 -8.27 13.61 -2.03
N VAL A 41 -7.31 12.91 -1.45
CA VAL A 41 -7.34 12.47 -0.06
C VAL A 41 -5.99 12.76 0.57
N VAL A 42 -6.00 13.33 1.77
CA VAL A 42 -4.79 13.53 2.58
C VAL A 42 -4.94 12.71 3.85
N PHE A 43 -3.85 12.13 4.35
CA PHE A 43 -3.84 11.56 5.68
C PHE A 43 -2.56 11.91 6.44
N HIS A 44 -2.61 11.79 7.76
CA HIS A 44 -1.46 11.92 8.61
C HIS A 44 -1.57 11.01 9.84
N GLY A 45 -0.56 10.16 10.06
CA GLY A 45 -0.37 9.43 11.31
C GLY A 45 0.52 10.20 12.28
N ALA A 46 0.19 10.13 13.57
CA ALA A 46 0.97 10.68 14.65
C ALA A 46 0.97 9.75 15.87
N CYS A 47 2.03 9.84 16.68
CA CYS A 47 2.23 9.07 17.88
C CYS A 47 2.90 9.95 18.93
N LYS A 48 2.23 10.09 20.08
CA LYS A 48 2.79 10.69 21.28
C LYS A 48 3.56 9.63 22.05
N ASN A 49 4.69 10.01 22.65
CA ASN A 49 5.56 9.12 23.43
C ASN A 49 6.05 7.88 22.64
N ALA A 50 6.37 8.06 21.35
CA ALA A 50 6.83 6.97 20.50
C ALA A 50 8.02 6.20 21.12
N GLY A 51 7.98 4.87 21.07
CA GLY A 51 8.98 3.99 21.65
C GLY A 51 8.86 3.76 23.16
N LYS A 52 7.89 4.39 23.83
CA LYS A 52 7.62 4.18 25.27
C LYS A 52 6.38 3.30 25.47
N HIS A 53 6.27 2.67 26.63
CA HIS A 53 5.06 1.90 27.02
C HIS A 53 3.79 2.78 27.11
N THR A 54 3.96 4.10 27.25
CA THR A 54 2.88 5.10 27.23
C THR A 54 2.59 5.67 25.84
N ALA A 55 3.08 5.01 24.77
CA ALA A 55 2.85 5.45 23.41
C ALA A 55 1.36 5.44 23.05
N ILE A 56 0.90 6.51 22.41
CA ILE A 56 -0.48 6.65 21.93
C ILE A 56 -0.43 7.17 20.51
N ALA A 57 -0.93 6.38 19.57
CA ALA A 57 -0.93 6.72 18.16
C ALA A 57 -2.34 6.85 17.59
N GLY A 58 -2.47 7.67 16.55
CA GLY A 58 -3.72 7.90 15.83
C GLY A 58 -3.46 8.46 14.44
N ALA A 59 -4.46 8.37 13.58
CA ALA A 59 -4.41 8.84 12.20
C ALA A 59 -5.59 9.77 11.91
N ALA A 60 -5.37 10.77 11.08
CA ALA A 60 -6.44 11.59 10.51
C ALA A 60 -6.49 11.38 9.01
N VAL A 61 -7.69 11.28 8.44
CA VAL A 61 -7.93 11.19 6.99
C VAL A 61 -8.89 12.29 6.60
N TYR A 62 -8.54 13.05 5.57
CA TYR A 62 -9.27 14.21 5.10
C TYR A 62 -9.61 14.09 3.61
N PHE A 63 -10.90 14.16 3.30
CA PHE A 63 -11.46 14.03 1.96
C PHE A 63 -11.97 15.36 1.37
N GLY A 64 -11.74 16.47 2.08
CA GLY A 64 -12.33 17.78 1.77
C GLY A 64 -13.34 18.24 2.82
N ASN A 65 -13.69 19.52 2.75
CA ASN A 65 -14.65 20.16 3.65
C ASN A 65 -16.00 19.43 3.60
N ASN A 66 -16.61 19.21 4.77
CA ASN A 66 -17.93 18.58 4.93
C ASN A 66 -18.06 17.16 4.35
N SER A 67 -16.95 16.51 3.96
CA SER A 67 -17.00 15.12 3.54
C SER A 67 -17.28 14.22 4.76
N PRO A 68 -18.35 13.41 4.75
CA PRO A 68 -18.66 12.49 5.86
C PRO A 68 -17.63 11.35 5.99
N LYS A 69 -16.67 11.27 5.07
CA LYS A 69 -15.57 10.30 5.08
C LYS A 69 -14.32 10.83 5.80
N THR A 70 -14.28 12.12 6.11
CA THR A 70 -13.23 12.74 6.91
C THR A 70 -13.37 12.27 8.36
N GLN A 71 -12.29 11.72 8.93
CA GLN A 71 -12.35 11.13 10.28
C GLN A 71 -10.98 11.07 10.95
N SER A 72 -11.02 10.99 12.28
CA SER A 72 -9.88 10.70 13.14
C SER A 72 -10.00 9.30 13.72
N LEU A 73 -8.89 8.57 13.76
CA LEU A 73 -8.83 7.14 14.01
C LEU A 73 -7.81 6.83 15.09
N ARG A 74 -8.17 5.97 16.04
CA ARG A 74 -7.20 5.43 16.98
C ARG A 74 -6.34 4.38 16.28
N CYS A 75 -5.03 4.38 16.55
CA CYS A 75 -4.17 3.31 16.07
C CYS A 75 -4.51 2.00 16.81
N TRP A 76 -4.86 0.95 16.08
CA TRP A 76 -5.00 -0.39 16.65
C TRP A 76 -3.65 -1.12 16.67
N GLY A 77 -3.43 -2.02 17.63
CA GLY A 77 -2.16 -2.74 17.77
C GLY A 77 -1.00 -1.84 18.22
N ASN A 78 0.19 -2.04 17.63
CA ASN A 78 1.40 -1.34 18.06
C ASN A 78 1.28 0.20 17.94
N GLN A 79 1.47 0.93 19.03
CA GLN A 79 1.32 2.38 19.06
C GLN A 79 2.56 3.07 18.47
N ALA A 80 2.66 3.12 17.14
CA ALA A 80 3.79 3.71 16.41
C ALA A 80 3.32 4.68 15.31
N ASN A 81 4.17 5.69 15.00
CA ASN A 81 3.93 6.65 13.91
C ASN A 81 3.68 5.94 12.57
N THR A 82 4.57 5.02 12.22
CA THR A 82 4.51 4.28 10.95
C THR A 82 3.25 3.43 10.83
N ARG A 83 2.78 2.84 11.93
CA ARG A 83 1.52 2.09 11.93
C ARG A 83 0.31 3.01 11.79
N ALA A 84 0.31 4.15 12.47
CA ALA A 84 -0.75 5.15 12.30
C ALA A 84 -0.83 5.67 10.85
N ASP A 85 0.30 5.92 10.19
CA ASP A 85 0.31 6.28 8.77
C ASP A 85 -0.34 5.20 7.90
N LEU A 86 -0.01 3.93 8.13
CA LEU A 86 -0.62 2.81 7.39
C LEU A 86 -2.13 2.68 7.66
N ILE A 87 -2.59 2.99 8.87
CA ILE A 87 -4.02 3.02 9.20
C ILE A 87 -4.73 4.15 8.43
N GLY A 88 -4.11 5.34 8.36
CA GLY A 88 -4.63 6.44 7.56
C GLY A 88 -4.73 6.06 6.07
N LEU A 89 -3.69 5.44 5.53
CA LEU A 89 -3.67 4.93 4.14
C LEU A 89 -4.77 3.89 3.89
N PHE A 90 -4.89 2.90 4.77
CA PHE A 90 -5.95 1.88 4.70
C PHE A 90 -7.33 2.52 4.64
N TRP A 91 -7.62 3.48 5.53
CA TRP A 91 -8.91 4.15 5.57
C TRP A 91 -9.17 5.05 4.37
N ALA A 92 -8.14 5.75 3.86
CA ALA A 92 -8.24 6.53 2.63
C ALA A 92 -8.68 5.65 1.44
N ILE A 93 -8.12 4.44 1.32
CA ILE A 93 -8.43 3.51 0.24
C ILE A 93 -9.81 2.85 0.47
N LYS A 94 -10.07 2.34 1.68
CA LYS A 94 -11.31 1.63 2.03
C LYS A 94 -12.55 2.51 1.91
N SER A 95 -12.47 3.78 2.31
CA SER A 95 -13.62 4.71 2.30
C SER A 95 -13.93 5.29 0.92
N SER A 96 -13.03 5.03 -0.04
CA SER A 96 -13.12 5.51 -1.40
C SER A 96 -13.84 4.51 -2.31
N PRO A 97 -14.75 4.94 -3.19
CA PRO A 97 -15.37 4.04 -4.15
C PRO A 97 -14.33 3.29 -4.99
N LEU A 98 -14.56 2.00 -5.23
CA LEU A 98 -13.60 1.13 -5.93
C LEU A 98 -13.39 1.52 -7.40
N ARG A 99 -14.36 2.19 -8.00
CA ARG A 99 -14.36 2.68 -9.40
C ARG A 99 -14.01 4.16 -9.54
N LYS A 100 -13.56 4.82 -8.48
CA LYS A 100 -13.12 6.23 -8.49
C LYS A 100 -11.60 6.29 -8.42
N SER A 101 -10.96 7.03 -9.32
CA SER A 101 -9.52 7.26 -9.27
C SER A 101 -9.17 8.04 -8.00
N LEU A 102 -8.05 7.73 -7.39
CA LEU A 102 -7.59 8.40 -6.17
C LEU A 102 -6.25 9.09 -6.36
N GLU A 103 -6.14 10.23 -5.70
CA GLU A 103 -4.88 10.92 -5.47
C GLU A 103 -4.68 11.02 -3.96
N ILE A 104 -3.76 10.23 -3.43
CA ILE A 104 -3.50 10.14 -1.99
C ILE A 104 -2.20 10.86 -1.70
N SER A 105 -2.31 11.99 -0.99
CA SER A 105 -1.18 12.80 -0.57
C SER A 105 -0.78 12.45 0.87
N MET A 106 0.50 12.18 1.08
CA MET A 106 1.04 11.83 2.41
C MET A 106 2.48 12.30 2.57
N ARG A 107 2.89 12.56 3.81
CA ARG A 107 4.29 12.87 4.17
C ARG A 107 5.14 11.65 4.52
N SER A 108 4.49 10.49 4.69
CA SER A 108 5.16 9.28 5.18
C SER A 108 5.88 8.55 4.05
N GLU A 109 7.18 8.80 3.87
CA GLU A 109 8.01 8.03 2.94
C GLU A 109 7.93 6.52 3.24
N TYR A 110 7.90 6.16 4.54
CA TYR A 110 7.73 4.78 4.97
C TYR A 110 6.47 4.15 4.39
N ALA A 111 5.30 4.81 4.49
CA ALA A 111 4.05 4.27 3.97
C ALA A 111 4.10 4.09 2.45
N ILE A 112 4.59 5.11 1.71
CA ILE A 112 4.73 5.05 0.24
C ILE A 112 5.65 3.89 -0.17
N ARG A 113 6.85 3.82 0.41
CA ARG A 113 7.84 2.78 0.03
C ARG A 113 7.35 1.38 0.41
N SER A 114 6.63 1.23 1.51
CA SER A 114 6.08 -0.05 1.93
C SER A 114 5.05 -0.61 0.95
N VAL A 115 4.24 0.25 0.33
CA VAL A 115 3.21 -0.18 -0.63
C VAL A 115 3.65 -0.13 -2.09
N VAL A 116 4.69 0.63 -2.45
CA VAL A 116 5.17 0.76 -3.83
C VAL A 116 6.45 -0.04 -4.07
N CYS A 117 7.47 0.14 -3.24
CA CYS A 117 8.81 -0.40 -3.47
C CYS A 117 9.00 -1.79 -2.86
N TYR A 118 8.46 -1.99 -1.66
CA TYR A 118 8.70 -3.20 -0.88
C TYR A 118 7.60 -4.24 -1.00
N ALA A 119 6.47 -3.88 -1.60
CA ALA A 119 5.28 -4.74 -1.65
C ALA A 119 5.57 -6.09 -2.32
N THR A 120 6.30 -6.12 -3.44
CA THR A 120 6.67 -7.37 -4.12
C THR A 120 7.51 -8.27 -3.21
N LYS A 121 8.58 -7.74 -2.62
CA LYS A 121 9.43 -8.50 -1.68
C LYS A 121 8.62 -9.01 -0.50
N ASN A 122 7.82 -8.14 0.12
CA ASN A 122 7.00 -8.49 1.27
C ASN A 122 5.97 -9.58 0.93
N GLU A 123 5.34 -9.53 -0.25
CA GLU A 123 4.41 -10.56 -0.71
C GLU A 123 5.11 -11.91 -0.87
N THR A 124 6.29 -11.93 -1.51
CA THR A 124 7.07 -13.17 -1.71
C THR A 124 7.57 -13.76 -0.39
N CYS A 125 7.81 -12.93 0.62
CA CYS A 125 8.17 -13.36 1.96
C CYS A 125 6.95 -13.61 2.87
N GLY A 126 5.74 -13.69 2.33
CA GLY A 126 4.54 -14.00 3.13
C GLY A 126 4.15 -12.92 4.15
N TRP A 127 4.55 -11.68 3.94
CA TRP A 127 4.30 -10.53 4.82
C TRP A 127 4.95 -10.62 6.21
N THR A 128 6.06 -11.35 6.35
CA THR A 128 6.84 -11.44 7.60
C THR A 128 7.73 -10.20 7.83
N CYS A 129 7.14 -9.01 7.77
CA CYS A 129 7.82 -7.73 7.96
C CYS A 129 7.07 -6.85 8.99
N PRO A 130 7.70 -5.79 9.53
CA PRO A 130 7.01 -4.86 10.41
C PRO A 130 5.75 -4.30 9.74
N ASN A 131 4.61 -4.35 10.46
CA ASN A 131 3.28 -3.98 9.96
C ASN A 131 2.79 -4.81 8.75
N GLY A 132 3.35 -6.01 8.53
CA GLY A 132 2.95 -6.89 7.44
C GLY A 132 1.47 -7.26 7.45
N ASP A 133 0.86 -7.33 8.65
CA ASP A 133 -0.56 -7.56 8.87
C ASP A 133 -1.43 -6.53 8.13
N ILE A 134 -1.18 -5.23 8.36
CA ILE A 134 -1.95 -4.15 7.74
C ILE A 134 -1.51 -3.90 6.29
N LEU A 135 -0.23 -4.10 5.95
CA LEU A 135 0.25 -3.98 4.57
C LEU A 135 -0.44 -4.98 3.64
N LYS A 136 -0.61 -6.23 4.08
CA LYS A 136 -1.36 -7.25 3.34
C LYS A 136 -2.81 -6.80 3.08
N ILE A 137 -3.46 -6.21 4.07
CA ILE A 137 -4.83 -5.69 3.95
C ILE A 137 -4.88 -4.51 2.98
N ILE A 138 -3.95 -3.56 3.08
CA ILE A 138 -3.87 -2.41 2.17
C ILE A 138 -3.73 -2.90 0.73
N LEU A 139 -2.79 -3.82 0.46
CA LEU A 139 -2.58 -4.35 -0.88
C LEU A 139 -3.79 -5.11 -1.41
N HIS A 140 -4.51 -5.84 -0.56
CA HIS A 140 -5.79 -6.44 -0.94
C HIS A 140 -6.80 -5.36 -1.40
N TRP A 141 -6.94 -4.27 -0.64
CA TRP A 141 -7.82 -3.16 -1.01
C TRP A 141 -7.35 -2.40 -2.26
N ILE A 142 -6.05 -2.36 -2.55
CA ILE A 142 -5.56 -1.85 -3.83
C ILE A 142 -5.97 -2.80 -4.96
N LYS A 143 -5.74 -4.10 -4.78
CA LYS A 143 -5.97 -5.15 -5.78
C LYS A 143 -7.42 -5.26 -6.26
N VAL A 144 -8.39 -5.02 -5.38
CA VAL A 144 -9.83 -5.11 -5.73
C VAL A 144 -10.38 -3.84 -6.40
N ARG A 145 -9.56 -2.80 -6.58
CA ARG A 145 -10.01 -1.56 -7.21
C ARG A 145 -10.01 -1.69 -8.73
N ALA A 146 -11.01 -1.06 -9.34
CA ALA A 146 -11.13 -0.90 -10.77
C ALA A 146 -10.38 0.32 -11.31
N ALA A 147 -10.14 1.29 -10.41
CA ALA A 147 -9.62 2.61 -10.73
C ALA A 147 -8.27 2.87 -10.05
N PRO A 148 -7.38 3.65 -10.69
CA PRO A 148 -6.01 3.80 -10.25
C PRO A 148 -5.91 4.59 -8.94
N ILE A 149 -4.80 4.37 -8.23
CA ILE A 149 -4.36 5.20 -7.11
C ILE A 149 -3.03 5.84 -7.50
N ARG A 150 -2.95 7.17 -7.36
CA ARG A 150 -1.70 7.92 -7.45
C ARG A 150 -1.28 8.35 -6.05
N PHE A 151 -0.03 8.03 -5.69
CA PHE A 151 0.57 8.47 -4.45
C PHE A 151 1.36 9.76 -4.68
N ILE A 152 1.09 10.79 -3.88
CA ILE A 152 1.83 12.05 -3.88
C ILE A 152 2.60 12.16 -2.56
N HIS A 153 3.92 12.21 -2.66
CA HIS A 153 4.77 12.50 -1.51
C HIS A 153 4.82 14.01 -1.28
N LEU A 154 4.28 14.46 -0.15
CA LEU A 154 4.38 15.84 0.27
C LEU A 154 5.75 16.05 0.92
N LYS A 155 6.64 16.82 0.27
CA LYS A 155 7.94 17.18 0.83
C LYS A 155 7.75 18.09 2.05
N SER A 156 8.53 17.83 3.09
CA SER A 156 8.73 18.73 4.23
C SER A 156 9.66 19.86 3.86
#